data_AF-A0A5J4PXH1-F1
#
_entry.id   AF-A0A5J4PXH1-F1
#
_cell.length_a   1.000
_cell.length_b   1.000
_cell.length_c   1.000
_cell.angle_alpha   90.00
_cell.angle_beta   90.00
_cell.angle_gamma   90.00
#
_symmetry.space_group_name_H-M   'P 1'
#
loop_
_entity.id
_entity.type
_entity.pdbx_description
1 polymer ?
#
loop_
_entity_poly.entity_id
_entity_poly.type
_entity_poly.pdbx_seq_one_letter_code
_entity_poly.pdbx_strand_id
1 'polypeptide(L)'
;MVAIHDLKPDTITSMVEKNISKDIIIDSDHSTSYIHLKDIVREHRGQVIPKKETGKFLPWVHIAISNAKRLLLDIHHDIKGEYLQNYL
;
A
#
# COMPACT_ATOMS: atom_id res chain seq x y z
N MET A 1 14.62 -1.74 5.10
CA MET A 1 13.63 -1.48 4.03
C MET A 1 13.87 -2.50 2.94
N VAL A 2 12.87 -3.33 2.61
CA VAL A 2 12.99 -4.33 1.53
C VAL A 2 12.62 -3.65 0.23
N ALA A 3 13.52 -3.68 -0.75
CA ALA A 3 13.24 -3.16 -2.09
C ALA A 3 12.33 -4.15 -2.84
N ILE A 4 11.15 -3.67 -3.25
CA ILE A 4 10.25 -4.39 -4.15
C ILE A 4 10.60 -3.96 -5.58
N HIS A 5 11.07 -4.92 -6.38
CA HIS A 5 11.66 -4.62 -7.68
C HIS A 5 10.60 -4.41 -8.78
N ASP A 6 9.43 -5.01 -8.63
CA ASP A 6 8.26 -4.76 -9.48
C ASP A 6 6.95 -4.99 -8.72
N LEU A 7 5.85 -4.47 -9.25
CA LEU A 7 4.51 -4.63 -8.71
C LEU A 7 3.74 -5.79 -9.37
N LYS A 8 4.43 -6.80 -9.89
CA LYS A 8 3.73 -7.94 -10.50
C LYS A 8 3.00 -8.75 -9.44
N PRO A 9 1.89 -9.43 -9.81
CA PRO A 9 1.12 -10.26 -8.89
C PRO A 9 1.96 -11.26 -8.10
N ASP A 10 2.86 -11.97 -8.78
CA ASP A 10 3.69 -13.01 -8.16
C ASP A 10 4.68 -12.43 -7.14
N THR A 11 5.30 -11.29 -7.46
CA THR A 11 6.22 -10.57 -6.57
C THR A 11 5.52 -10.14 -5.29
N ILE A 12 4.35 -9.51 -5.42
CA ILE A 12 3.57 -9.05 -4.27
C ILE A 12 3.05 -10.23 -3.45
N THR A 13 2.52 -11.27 -4.11
CA THR A 13 1.96 -12.44 -3.43
C THR A 13 3.02 -13.16 -2.61
N SER A 14 4.22 -13.37 -3.17
CA SER A 14 5.35 -13.97 -2.45
C SER A 14 5.79 -13.12 -1.25
N MET A 15 5.80 -11.79 -1.39
CA MET A 15 6.12 -10.88 -0.30
C MET A 15 5.09 -10.95 0.81
N VAL A 16 3.80 -10.93 0.47
CA VAL A 16 2.72 -11.02 1.44
C VAL A 16 2.81 -12.36 2.18
N GLU A 17 2.84 -13.49 1.47
CA GLU A 17 2.90 -14.83 2.10
C GLU A 17 4.06 -15.00 3.10
N LYS A 18 5.21 -14.36 2.84
CA LYS A 18 6.39 -14.43 3.72
C LYS A 18 6.27 -13.59 4.99
N ASN A 19 5.40 -12.57 5.01
CA ASN A 19 5.39 -11.54 6.05
C ASN A 19 4.11 -11.51 6.90
N ILE A 20 3.09 -12.30 6.56
CA ILE A 20 1.81 -12.35 7.27
C ILE A 20 1.36 -13.78 7.56
N SER A 21 0.46 -13.93 8.54
CA SER A 21 -0.24 -15.20 8.78
C SER A 21 -1.32 -15.44 7.71
N LYS A 22 -1.66 -16.71 7.46
CA LYS A 22 -2.75 -17.07 6.54
C LYS A 22 -4.14 -16.68 7.09
N ASP A 23 -4.31 -16.60 8.40
CA ASP A 23 -5.59 -16.27 9.05
C ASP A 23 -5.80 -14.76 9.21
N ILE A 24 -5.57 -13.99 8.16
CA ILE A 24 -5.82 -12.54 8.16
C ILE A 24 -6.81 -12.13 7.07
N ILE A 25 -7.34 -10.93 7.22
CA ILE A 25 -8.18 -10.25 6.22
C ILE A 25 -7.36 -9.09 5.66
N ILE A 26 -7.34 -8.97 4.34
CA ILE A 26 -6.70 -7.84 3.63
C ILE A 26 -7.80 -7.01 2.98
N ASP A 27 -7.88 -5.73 3.35
CA ASP A 27 -8.63 -4.71 2.61
C ASP A 27 -7.67 -3.95 1.69
N SER A 28 -8.00 -3.86 0.39
CA SER A 28 -7.14 -3.18 -0.58
C SER A 28 -7.94 -2.43 -1.64
N ASP A 29 -7.26 -1.60 -2.42
CA ASP A 29 -7.79 -1.19 -3.71
C ASP A 29 -7.80 -2.38 -4.68
N HIS A 30 -8.53 -2.26 -5.79
CA HIS A 30 -8.67 -3.31 -6.79
C HIS A 30 -7.50 -3.33 -7.80
N SER A 31 -6.27 -3.19 -7.32
CA SER A 31 -5.06 -3.24 -8.16
C SER A 31 -4.88 -4.64 -8.76
N THR A 32 -4.43 -4.70 -10.02
CA THR A 32 -4.09 -5.96 -10.70
C THR A 32 -2.94 -6.70 -10.02
N SER A 33 -2.16 -6.00 -9.19
CA SER A 33 -1.06 -6.59 -8.42
C SER A 33 -1.54 -7.54 -7.31
N TYR A 34 -2.82 -7.49 -6.94
CA TYR A 34 -3.37 -8.21 -5.79
C TYR A 34 -4.27 -9.40 -6.15
N ILE A 35 -4.30 -9.80 -7.42
CA ILE A 35 -5.22 -10.82 -7.95
C ILE A 35 -5.11 -12.19 -7.27
N HIS A 36 -3.94 -12.55 -6.74
CA HIS A 36 -3.67 -13.84 -6.09
C HIS A 36 -3.70 -13.77 -4.55
N LEU A 37 -3.98 -12.62 -3.94
CA LEU A 37 -3.96 -12.51 -2.47
C LEU A 37 -5.02 -13.38 -1.81
N LYS A 38 -6.20 -13.49 -2.44
CA LYS A 38 -7.29 -14.37 -1.99
C LYS A 38 -6.89 -15.85 -1.83
N ASP A 39 -5.84 -16.29 -2.51
CA ASP A 39 -5.40 -17.69 -2.50
C ASP A 39 -4.46 -17.99 -1.33
N ILE A 40 -3.92 -16.95 -0.68
CA ILE A 40 -2.92 -17.07 0.39
C ILE A 40 -3.40 -16.56 1.76
N VAL A 41 -4.53 -15.85 1.83
CA VAL A 41 -5.13 -15.36 3.08
C VAL A 41 -6.58 -15.81 3.25
N ARG A 42 -7.10 -15.74 4.49
CA ARG A 42 -8.50 -16.07 4.80
C ARG A 42 -9.48 -15.29 3.93
N GLU A 43 -9.25 -13.99 3.75
CA GLU A 43 -10.14 -13.15 2.96
C GLU A 43 -9.41 -11.95 2.37
N HIS A 44 -9.66 -11.67 1.08
CA HIS A 44 -9.17 -10.47 0.41
C HIS A 44 -10.36 -9.66 -0.13
N ARG A 45 -10.49 -8.42 0.37
CA ARG A 45 -11.57 -7.47 0.07
C ARG A 45 -11.00 -6.32 -0.76
N GLY A 46 -10.87 -6.54 -2.06
CA GLY A 46 -10.45 -5.51 -3.01
C GLY A 46 -11.65 -4.70 -3.52
N GLN A 47 -11.58 -3.37 -3.46
CA GLN A 47 -12.64 -2.50 -3.99
C GLN A 47 -12.11 -1.44 -4.95
N VAL A 48 -12.87 -1.17 -6.02
CA VAL A 48 -12.65 0.00 -6.87
C VAL A 48 -13.23 1.21 -6.13
N ILE A 49 -12.37 2.13 -5.70
CA ILE A 49 -12.77 3.30 -4.91
C ILE A 49 -13.07 4.48 -5.84
N PRO A 50 -14.31 5.00 -5.88
CA PRO A 50 -14.62 6.21 -6.63
C PRO A 50 -13.85 7.41 -6.07
N LYS A 51 -13.38 8.33 -6.94
CA LYS A 51 -12.62 9.52 -6.53
C LYS A 51 -13.31 10.37 -5.45
N LYS A 52 -14.65 10.44 -5.47
CA LYS A 52 -15.45 11.20 -4.48
C LYS A 52 -15.47 10.54 -3.09
N GLU A 53 -15.08 9.27 -3.01
CA GLU A 53 -15.16 8.45 -1.80
C GLU A 53 -13.77 8.01 -1.30
N THR A 54 -12.70 8.47 -1.95
CA THR A 54 -11.31 8.16 -1.58
C THR A 54 -11.00 8.53 -0.11
N GLY A 55 -11.61 9.59 0.44
CA GLY A 55 -11.44 9.93 1.86
C GLY A 55 -12.24 9.06 2.83
N LYS A 56 -13.12 8.17 2.35
CA LYS A 56 -13.98 7.29 3.16
C LYS A 56 -13.47 5.85 3.19
N PHE A 57 -12.91 5.37 2.08
CA PHE A 57 -12.31 4.04 1.97
C PHE A 57 -10.82 4.11 2.33
N LEU A 58 -10.36 3.17 3.17
CA LEU A 58 -8.97 3.11 3.65
C LEU A 58 -8.44 4.44 4.22
N PRO A 59 -9.18 5.15 5.11
CA PRO A 59 -8.82 6.49 5.57
C PRO A 59 -7.45 6.52 6.29
N TRP A 60 -7.08 5.41 6.93
CA TRP A 60 -5.80 5.23 7.58
C TRP A 60 -4.61 5.26 6.62
N VAL A 61 -4.77 4.87 5.35
CA VAL A 61 -3.71 4.96 4.32
C VAL A 61 -3.34 6.40 4.08
N HIS A 62 -4.35 7.28 3.92
CA HIS A 62 -4.11 8.71 3.70
C HIS A 62 -3.43 9.37 4.90
N ILE A 63 -3.79 8.96 6.13
CA ILE A 63 -3.13 9.43 7.35
C ILE A 63 -1.68 8.95 7.38
N ALA A 64 -1.42 7.68 7.10
CA ALA A 64 -0.08 7.11 7.08
C ALA A 64 0.83 7.81 6.05
N ILE A 65 0.34 8.01 4.83
CA ILE A 65 1.05 8.75 3.78
C ILE A 65 1.31 10.20 4.21
N SER A 66 0.31 10.88 4.79
CA SER A 66 0.47 12.27 5.25
C SER A 66 1.50 12.40 6.37
N ASN A 67 1.52 11.45 7.30
CA ASN A 67 2.52 11.38 8.36
C ASN A 67 3.93 11.11 7.81
N ALA A 68 4.05 10.17 6.86
CA ALA A 68 5.32 9.88 6.18
C ALA A 68 5.84 11.10 5.40
N LYS A 69 4.97 11.81 4.67
CA LYS A 69 5.28 13.08 3.99
C LYS A 69 5.85 14.11 4.96
N ARG A 70 5.18 14.30 6.10
CA ARG A 70 5.61 15.25 7.13
C ARG A 70 6.95 14.85 7.74
N LEU A 71 7.13 13.58 8.06
CA LEU A 71 8.39 13.05 8.62
C LEU A 71 9.57 13.30 7.67
N LEU A 72 9.39 13.02 6.37
CA LEU A 72 10.44 13.24 5.38
C LEU A 72 10.81 14.72 5.24
N LEU A 73 9.82 15.61 5.21
CA LEU A 73 10.06 17.06 5.12
C LEU A 73 10.71 17.65 6.39
N ASP A 74 10.41 17.08 7.56
CA ASP A 74 10.93 17.54 8.85
C ASP A 74 12.38 17.08 9.08
N ILE A 75 12.71 15.85 8.67
CA ILE A 75 14.06 15.29 8.82
C ILE A 75 14.99 15.73 7.69
N HIS A 76 14.50 15.74 6.44
CA HIS A 76 15.31 15.97 5.26
C HIS A 76 15.01 17.31 4.60
N HIS A 77 15.78 18.33 4.98
CA HIS A 77 15.63 19.71 4.52
C HIS A 77 15.81 19.91 3.01
N ASP A 78 16.49 18.98 2.32
CA ASP A 78 16.78 19.07 0.87
C ASP A 78 15.75 18.34 -0.01
N ILE A 79 14.77 17.63 0.57
CA ILE A 79 13.70 17.01 -0.23
C ILE A 79 12.71 18.10 -0.63
N LYS A 80 12.78 18.52 -1.90
CA LYS A 80 11.74 19.39 -2.46
C LYS A 80 10.40 18.65 -2.50
N GLY A 81 9.32 19.36 -2.19
CA GLY A 81 7.97 18.79 -2.17
C GLY A 81 7.57 18.09 -3.47
N GLU A 82 8.07 18.55 -4.62
CA GLU A 82 7.84 17.93 -5.94
C GLU A 82 8.41 16.51 -6.07
N TYR A 83 9.46 16.16 -5.32
CA TYR A 83 10.07 14.82 -5.33
C TYR A 83 9.58 13.93 -4.19
N LEU A 84 8.76 14.46 -3.27
CA LEU A 84 8.33 13.75 -2.08
C LEU A 84 7.55 12.47 -2.40
N GLN A 85 6.83 12.46 -3.52
CA GLN A 85 6.08 11.29 -3.99
C GLN A 85 6.99 10.13 -4.43
N ASN A 86 8.28 10.36 -4.72
CA ASN A 86 9.22 9.29 -5.09
C ASN A 86 9.66 8.43 -3.89
N TYR A 87 9.34 8.86 -2.67
CA TYR A 87 9.70 8.19 -1.42
C TYR A 87 8.52 7.48 -0.77
N LEU A 88 7.37 7.42 -1.45
CA LEU A 88 6.08 6.93 -0.95
C LEU A 88 5.46 5.94 -1.93
#